data_AF-A0A9Q8PCY3-F1
#
_entry.id   AF-A0A9Q8PCY3-F1
#
_cell.length_a   1.000
_cell.length_b   1.000
_cell.length_c   1.000
_cell.angle_alpha   90.00
_cell.angle_beta   90.00
_cell.angle_gamma   90.00
#
_symmetry.space_group_name_H-M   'P 1'
#
loop_
_entity.id
_entity.type
_entity.pdbx_description
1 polymer ?
#
loop_
_entity_poly.entity_id
_entity_poly.type
_entity_poly.pdbx_seq_one_letter_code
_entity_poly.pdbx_strand_id
1 'polypeptide(L)'
;MASEWNLTRKRQRNIITLKSGDGSESITIHGDLLRENSPFLKAALDKQYAEDAARDITIPEESMEVVTSYVGWLYIKELSDLLVTPDDKKYPHHVHLIRLYNFAEKIQNDVFCDEVLRLIFGRGKDELERLAATANRWRYTRPIVTINVGSVPTAATTHEDRLCQSSDYFKAALSKDWVEGQKREVNFEDKDVGSVISYIDWLYADRLPEDIPGLINGLFWVELAHLYIFGEYVQDAHFCNAVLSMMIDCIDRTRFPIAAEATKVIYDGTVAGSPLQRFVAYVYAHDAAKQWFMGEQEYPNKFLMNVAAQLAKSRKKDPGTSSYRREQLKWMKEV
;
A
#
# COMPACT_ATOMS: atom_id res chain seq x y z
N MET A 1 23.33 -12.60 3.90
CA MET A 1 23.08 -11.86 2.63
C MET A 1 22.26 -10.62 2.97
N ALA A 2 22.93 -9.50 3.23
CA ALA A 2 22.36 -8.28 3.81
C ALA A 2 22.65 -7.05 2.92
N SER A 3 22.51 -7.20 1.61
CA SER A 3 23.05 -6.21 0.65
C SER A 3 22.03 -5.54 -0.28
N GLU A 4 20.75 -5.92 -0.28
CA GLU A 4 19.74 -5.22 -1.09
C GLU A 4 18.76 -4.37 -0.26
N TRP A 5 18.62 -4.67 1.03
CA TRP A 5 17.71 -3.98 1.97
C TRP A 5 18.17 -2.60 2.46
N ASN A 6 19.39 -2.16 2.10
CA ASN A 6 19.94 -0.87 2.54
C ASN A 6 19.57 0.31 1.64
N LEU A 7 19.00 0.09 0.46
CA LEU A 7 18.64 1.17 -0.47
C LEU A 7 17.31 1.85 -0.10
N THR A 8 16.36 1.13 0.50
CA THR A 8 15.07 1.67 0.98
C THR A 8 15.20 2.59 2.19
N ARG A 9 16.33 2.54 2.92
CA ARG A 9 16.58 3.33 4.14
C ARG A 9 16.84 4.83 3.91
N LYS A 10 17.04 5.27 2.66
CA LYS A 10 17.31 6.71 2.39
C LYS A 10 16.04 7.57 2.43
N ARG A 11 14.90 7.04 1.97
CA ARG A 11 13.62 7.78 1.77
C ARG A 11 13.07 8.54 2.99
N GLN A 12 13.56 8.27 4.20
CA GLN A 12 12.75 8.36 5.42
C GLN A 12 13.04 9.54 6.37
N ARG A 13 14.00 10.43 6.06
CA ARG A 13 14.32 11.58 6.97
C ARG A 13 14.49 12.94 6.29
N ASN A 14 14.45 12.98 4.97
CA ASN A 14 14.72 14.18 4.19
C ASN A 14 13.40 14.80 3.71
N ILE A 15 12.77 15.65 4.55
CA ILE A 15 11.55 16.40 4.17
C ILE A 15 11.95 17.80 3.73
N ILE A 16 11.46 18.21 2.56
CA ILE A 16 11.69 19.52 1.95
C ILE A 16 10.36 20.24 1.81
N THR A 17 10.34 21.54 2.12
CA THR A 17 9.18 22.40 1.88
C THR A 17 9.40 23.18 0.59
N LEU A 18 8.54 22.98 -0.40
CA LEU A 18 8.50 23.83 -1.59
C LEU A 18 7.54 24.99 -1.34
N LYS A 19 8.00 26.23 -1.55
CA LYS A 19 7.19 27.46 -1.38
C LYS A 19 6.90 28.11 -2.73
N SER A 20 5.71 28.69 -2.87
CA SER A 20 5.35 29.57 -3.99
C SER A 20 6.27 30.78 -4.04
N GLY A 21 6.38 31.43 -5.21
CA GLY A 21 7.29 32.56 -5.39
C GLY A 21 7.03 33.77 -4.49
N ASP A 22 5.80 33.95 -4.02
CA ASP A 22 5.40 34.96 -3.03
C ASP A 22 5.46 34.44 -1.57
N GLY A 23 5.76 33.15 -1.38
CA GLY A 23 5.83 32.49 -0.07
C GLY A 23 4.47 32.27 0.60
N SER A 24 3.35 32.55 -0.06
CA SER A 24 2.01 32.45 0.51
C SER A 24 1.51 31.01 0.62
N GLU A 25 1.96 30.12 -0.26
CA GLU A 25 1.59 28.71 -0.30
C GLU A 25 2.84 27.81 -0.19
N SER A 26 2.68 26.67 0.47
CA SER A 26 3.76 25.69 0.63
C SER A 26 3.26 24.25 0.55
N ILE A 27 4.10 23.37 0.02
CA ILE A 27 3.85 21.92 -0.07
C ILE A 27 5.08 21.16 0.43
N THR A 28 4.87 20.12 1.23
CA THR A 28 5.96 19.29 1.77
C THR A 28 6.16 18.04 0.92
N ILE A 29 7.41 17.66 0.66
CA ILE A 29 7.76 16.50 -0.15
C ILE A 29 8.97 15.75 0.41
N HIS A 30 9.03 14.44 0.21
CA HIS A 30 10.24 13.64 0.42
C HIS A 30 11.35 14.10 -0.55
N GLY A 31 12.39 14.73 0.00
CA GLY A 31 13.49 15.33 -0.75
C GLY A 31 14.26 14.34 -1.63
N ASP A 32 14.23 13.05 -1.33
CA ASP A 32 14.87 12.05 -2.18
C ASP A 32 14.17 11.90 -3.52
N LEU A 33 12.84 12.08 -3.57
CA LEU A 33 12.10 12.13 -4.84
C LEU A 33 12.57 13.29 -5.71
N LEU A 34 12.86 14.45 -5.10
CA LEU A 34 13.41 15.60 -5.81
C LEU A 34 14.83 15.31 -6.33
N ARG A 35 15.69 14.72 -5.49
CA ARG A 35 17.10 14.42 -5.83
C ARG A 35 17.24 13.37 -6.92
N GLU A 36 16.38 12.35 -6.91
CA GLU A 36 16.42 11.24 -7.86
C GLU A 36 15.90 11.64 -9.25
N ASN A 37 14.98 12.60 -9.31
CA ASN A 37 14.26 12.92 -10.54
C ASN A 37 14.64 14.29 -11.14
N SER A 38 15.46 15.10 -10.47
CA SER A 38 15.90 16.40 -11.00
C SER A 38 17.35 16.68 -10.61
N PRO A 39 18.30 16.66 -11.57
CA PRO A 39 19.69 17.07 -11.34
C PRO A 39 19.80 18.50 -10.83
N PHE A 40 18.94 19.40 -11.32
CA PHE A 40 18.86 20.78 -10.86
C PHE A 40 18.49 20.87 -9.38
N LEU A 41 17.39 20.21 -8.97
CA LEU A 41 16.94 20.23 -7.57
C LEU A 41 17.90 19.46 -6.66
N LYS A 42 18.54 18.40 -7.16
CA LYS A 42 19.63 17.73 -6.46
C LYS A 42 20.78 18.70 -6.16
N ALA A 43 21.24 19.45 -7.15
CA ALA A 43 22.32 20.43 -6.96
C ALA A 43 21.90 21.58 -6.04
N ALA A 44 20.67 22.07 -6.16
CA ALA A 44 20.12 23.11 -5.28
C ALA A 44 20.07 22.63 -3.82
N LEU A 45 19.59 21.41 -3.59
CA LEU A 45 19.56 20.78 -2.27
C LEU A 45 20.98 20.53 -1.74
N ASP A 46 21.89 20.01 -2.54
CA ASP A 46 23.28 19.75 -2.10
C ASP A 46 24.01 21.05 -1.71
N LYS A 47 23.73 22.16 -2.40
CA LYS A 47 24.29 23.48 -2.06
C LYS A 47 23.71 24.04 -0.76
N GLN A 48 22.41 23.93 -0.55
CA GLN A 48 21.72 24.46 0.63
C GLN A 48 22.12 23.71 1.92
N TYR A 49 22.39 22.41 1.80
CA TYR A 49 22.92 21.58 2.90
C TYR A 49 24.37 21.93 3.30
N ALA A 50 25.15 22.59 2.45
CA ALA A 50 26.49 23.07 2.80
C ALA A 50 26.48 24.33 3.68
N GLU A 51 25.35 25.03 3.75
CA GLU A 51 25.22 26.35 4.40
C GLU A 51 24.40 26.31 5.71
N ASP A 52 24.02 25.13 6.23
CA ASP A 52 23.10 24.96 7.37
C ASP A 52 21.77 25.74 7.22
N ALA A 53 21.39 26.05 5.97
CA ALA A 53 20.25 26.89 5.65
C ALA A 53 18.94 26.07 5.61
N ALA A 54 17.83 26.75 5.88
CA ALA A 54 16.48 26.18 6.00
C ALA A 54 16.14 25.18 4.88
N ARG A 55 15.41 24.11 5.22
CA ARG A 55 14.94 23.03 4.30
C ARG A 55 13.82 23.48 3.34
N ASP A 56 13.81 24.77 3.02
CA ASP A 56 12.78 25.42 2.23
C ASP A 56 13.37 25.80 0.87
N ILE A 57 12.75 25.32 -0.21
CA ILE A 57 13.08 25.74 -1.57
C ILE A 57 11.94 26.61 -2.07
N THR A 58 12.24 27.87 -2.36
CA THR A 58 11.30 28.74 -3.08
C THR A 58 11.44 28.48 -4.58
N ILE A 59 10.33 28.22 -5.26
CA ILE A 59 10.29 28.14 -6.72
C ILE A 59 9.69 29.46 -7.22
N PRO A 60 10.51 30.47 -7.59
CA PRO A 60 10.09 31.88 -7.61
C PRO A 60 9.06 32.23 -8.69
N GLU A 61 8.97 31.45 -9.77
CA GLU A 61 8.20 31.82 -10.97
C GLU A 61 6.97 30.95 -11.22
N GLU A 62 6.73 29.93 -10.39
CA GLU A 62 5.74 28.89 -10.69
C GLU A 62 4.52 28.95 -9.77
N SER A 63 3.34 28.75 -10.36
CA SER A 63 2.10 28.59 -9.59
C SER A 63 2.13 27.28 -8.80
N MET A 64 1.58 27.27 -7.59
CA MET A 64 1.50 26.06 -6.76
C MET A 64 0.73 24.92 -7.43
N GLU A 65 -0.15 25.22 -8.39
CA GLU A 65 -0.81 24.25 -9.24
C GLU A 65 0.18 23.37 -10.02
N VAL A 66 1.18 23.99 -10.66
CA VAL A 66 2.25 23.31 -11.42
C VAL A 66 3.11 22.47 -10.49
N VAL A 67 3.50 23.04 -9.35
CA VAL A 67 4.31 22.34 -8.34
C VAL A 67 3.54 21.14 -7.77
N THR A 68 2.24 21.29 -7.49
CA THR A 68 1.39 20.21 -6.97
C THR A 68 1.23 19.08 -7.98
N SER A 69 1.00 19.38 -9.26
CA SER A 69 0.93 18.36 -10.31
C SER A 69 2.26 17.63 -10.50
N TYR A 70 3.40 18.34 -10.44
CA TYR A 70 4.72 17.70 -10.47
C TYR A 70 4.96 16.80 -9.25
N VAL A 71 4.65 17.28 -8.05
CA VAL A 71 4.75 16.51 -6.81
C VAL A 71 3.90 15.24 -6.90
N GLY A 72 2.66 15.34 -7.39
CA GLY A 72 1.82 14.17 -7.60
C GLY A 72 2.41 13.16 -8.56
N TRP A 73 2.95 13.63 -9.70
CA TRP A 73 3.64 12.75 -10.65
C TRP A 73 4.89 12.10 -10.04
N LEU A 74 5.63 12.78 -9.16
CA LEU A 74 6.79 12.18 -8.50
C LEU A 74 6.45 10.95 -7.66
N TYR A 75 5.26 10.90 -7.05
CA TYR A 75 4.78 9.74 -6.28
C TYR A 75 4.13 8.67 -7.15
N ILE A 76 3.26 9.08 -8.08
CA ILE A 76 2.38 8.16 -8.84
C ILE A 76 3.06 7.67 -10.12
N LYS A 77 4.01 8.46 -10.65
CA LYS A 77 4.66 8.29 -11.97
C LYS A 77 3.70 8.31 -13.16
N GLU A 78 2.52 8.88 -12.95
CA GLU A 78 1.49 9.07 -13.98
C GLU A 78 0.88 10.47 -13.81
N LEU A 79 0.75 11.22 -14.92
CA LEU A 79 0.26 12.61 -14.91
C LEU A 79 -1.22 12.73 -15.34
N SER A 80 -1.77 11.65 -15.91
CA SER A 80 -3.18 11.51 -16.34
C SER A 80 -4.18 11.84 -15.23
N ASP A 81 -3.87 11.50 -13.98
CA ASP A 81 -4.74 11.65 -12.80
C ASP A 81 -4.66 13.03 -12.11
N LEU A 82 -3.89 13.98 -12.65
CA LEU A 82 -3.60 15.27 -11.99
C LEU A 82 -4.06 16.50 -12.77
N LEU A 83 -4.78 16.29 -13.88
CA LEU A 83 -5.28 17.35 -14.76
C LEU A 83 -6.67 17.86 -14.31
N VAL A 84 -6.76 18.48 -13.12
CA VAL A 84 -7.97 19.20 -12.71
C VAL A 84 -7.68 20.69 -12.66
N THR A 85 -8.32 21.47 -13.54
CA THR A 85 -8.43 22.92 -13.37
C THR A 85 -9.83 23.26 -12.84
N PRO A 86 -9.97 24.13 -11.81
CA PRO A 86 -11.28 24.49 -11.23
C PRO A 86 -12.25 25.25 -12.15
N ASP A 87 -11.86 25.56 -13.39
CA ASP A 87 -12.55 26.54 -14.23
C ASP A 87 -12.98 25.89 -15.56
N ASP A 88 -14.30 25.90 -15.81
CA ASP A 88 -15.01 25.41 -17.01
C ASP A 88 -14.66 26.22 -18.28
N LYS A 89 -13.38 26.36 -18.59
CA LYS A 89 -12.92 26.92 -19.85
C LYS A 89 -12.66 25.78 -20.83
N LYS A 90 -12.85 26.07 -22.10
CA LYS A 90 -12.86 25.08 -23.21
C LYS A 90 -11.48 24.44 -23.48
N TYR A 91 -10.43 24.85 -22.75
CA TYR A 91 -9.00 24.74 -23.10
C TYR A 91 -7.94 24.79 -21.95
N PRO A 92 -8.24 24.69 -20.65
CA PRO A 92 -7.27 24.91 -19.57
C PRO A 92 -6.21 23.80 -19.44
N HIS A 93 -6.50 22.57 -19.88
CA HIS A 93 -5.56 21.45 -19.79
C HIS A 93 -4.28 21.65 -20.62
N HIS A 94 -4.36 22.22 -21.83
CA HIS A 94 -3.16 22.43 -22.63
C HIS A 94 -2.29 23.57 -22.10
N VAL A 95 -2.90 24.62 -21.53
CA VAL A 95 -2.13 25.71 -20.90
C VAL A 95 -1.40 25.19 -19.67
N HIS A 96 -2.06 24.36 -18.86
CA HIS A 96 -1.42 23.71 -17.71
C HIS A 96 -0.33 22.74 -18.14
N LEU A 97 -0.56 21.90 -19.16
CA LEU A 97 0.46 20.99 -19.70
C LEU A 97 1.67 21.77 -20.27
N ILE A 98 1.47 22.88 -20.97
CA ILE A 98 2.58 23.73 -21.45
C ILE A 98 3.36 24.32 -20.27
N ARG A 99 2.67 24.74 -19.20
CA ARG A 99 3.34 25.20 -17.97
C ARG A 99 4.12 24.09 -17.29
N LEU A 100 3.55 22.88 -17.20
CA LEU A 100 4.24 21.70 -16.67
C LEU A 100 5.48 21.35 -17.50
N TYR A 101 5.39 21.42 -18.83
CA TYR A 101 6.53 21.19 -19.71
C TYR A 101 7.64 22.23 -19.48
N ASN A 102 7.30 23.52 -19.47
CA ASN A 102 8.27 24.58 -19.22
C ASN A 102 8.91 24.45 -17.82
N PHE A 103 8.13 24.04 -16.82
CA PHE A 103 8.65 23.78 -15.49
C PHE A 103 9.58 22.57 -15.47
N ALA A 104 9.21 21.47 -16.13
CA ALA A 104 10.02 20.25 -16.27
C ALA A 104 11.39 20.54 -16.90
N GLU A 105 11.43 21.37 -17.94
CA GLU A 105 12.66 21.87 -18.57
C GLU A 105 13.51 22.68 -17.59
N LYS A 106 12.90 23.61 -16.83
CA LYS A 106 13.61 24.42 -15.82
C LYS A 106 14.27 23.56 -14.74
N ILE A 107 13.58 22.50 -14.29
CA ILE A 107 14.12 21.57 -13.29
C ILE A 107 14.92 20.41 -13.91
N GLN A 108 15.13 20.40 -15.22
CA GLN A 108 15.88 19.37 -15.96
C GLN A 108 15.38 17.94 -15.66
N ASN A 109 14.07 17.74 -15.70
CA ASN A 109 13.47 16.41 -15.53
C ASN A 109 12.93 15.89 -16.88
N ASP A 110 13.82 15.29 -17.66
CA ASP A 110 13.53 14.82 -19.03
C ASP A 110 12.39 13.78 -19.05
N VAL A 111 12.32 12.91 -18.04
CA VAL A 111 11.25 11.90 -17.93
C VAL A 111 9.89 12.56 -17.74
N PHE A 112 9.84 13.65 -16.98
CA PHE A 112 8.62 14.42 -16.80
C PHE A 112 8.27 15.22 -18.07
N CYS A 113 9.27 15.78 -18.77
CA CYS A 113 9.07 16.40 -20.08
C CYS A 113 8.40 15.41 -21.05
N ASP A 114 8.91 14.19 -21.15
CA ASP A 114 8.39 13.16 -22.06
C ASP A 114 6.93 12.78 -21.73
N GLU A 115 6.59 12.63 -20.45
CA GLU A 115 5.20 12.32 -20.05
C GLU A 115 4.24 13.48 -20.36
N VAL A 116 4.67 14.73 -20.15
CA VAL A 116 3.87 15.90 -20.53
C VAL A 116 3.67 15.97 -22.05
N LEU A 117 4.73 15.74 -22.85
CA LEU A 117 4.63 15.71 -24.31
C LEU A 117 3.72 14.58 -24.79
N ARG A 118 3.79 13.41 -24.16
CA ARG A 118 2.89 12.28 -24.43
C ARG A 118 1.43 12.68 -24.26
N LEU A 119 1.10 13.46 -23.23
CA LEU A 119 -0.26 13.95 -23.00
C LEU A 119 -0.67 15.05 -23.98
N ILE A 120 0.25 15.95 -24.34
CA ILE A 120 0.00 17.02 -25.33
C ILE A 120 -0.30 16.42 -26.72
N PHE A 121 0.42 15.39 -27.13
CA PHE A 121 0.32 14.82 -28.48
C PHE A 121 -0.54 13.55 -28.57
N GLY A 122 -0.91 12.93 -27.44
CA GLY A 122 -1.33 11.54 -27.44
C GLY A 122 -2.82 11.22 -27.28
N ARG A 123 -3.71 12.13 -26.85
CA ARG A 123 -5.12 11.74 -26.56
C ARG A 123 -6.18 12.78 -26.95
N GLY A 124 -7.27 12.29 -27.54
CA GLY A 124 -8.45 13.08 -27.88
C GLY A 124 -9.19 13.58 -26.63
N LYS A 125 -9.89 14.71 -26.79
CA LYS A 125 -10.62 15.47 -25.75
C LYS A 125 -11.42 14.59 -24.77
N ASP A 126 -12.13 13.58 -25.27
CA ASP A 126 -13.07 12.76 -24.49
C ASP A 126 -12.39 11.84 -23.47
N GLU A 127 -11.12 11.46 -23.68
CA GLU A 127 -10.37 10.60 -22.76
C GLU A 127 -9.74 11.41 -21.62
N LEU A 128 -9.32 12.65 -21.91
CA LEU A 128 -8.84 13.59 -20.89
C LEU A 128 -9.97 14.03 -19.95
N GLU A 129 -11.18 14.26 -20.46
CA GLU A 129 -12.36 14.58 -19.64
C GLU A 129 -12.80 13.40 -18.76
N ARG A 130 -12.67 12.15 -19.24
CA ARG A 130 -12.91 10.95 -18.41
C ARG A 130 -11.87 10.80 -17.30
N LEU A 131 -10.59 10.99 -17.61
CA LEU A 131 -9.50 10.90 -16.64
C LEU A 131 -9.59 12.01 -15.57
N ALA A 132 -9.93 13.24 -15.98
CA ALA A 132 -10.17 14.37 -15.06
C ALA A 132 -11.39 14.15 -14.16
N ALA A 133 -12.43 13.44 -14.62
CA ALA A 133 -13.60 13.09 -13.81
C ALA A 133 -13.30 11.99 -12.75
N THR A 134 -12.31 11.12 -13.01
CA THR A 134 -11.77 10.15 -12.03
C THR A 134 -10.70 10.74 -11.11
N ALA A 135 -10.04 11.83 -11.54
CA ALA A 135 -9.04 12.58 -10.78
C ALA A 135 -9.64 13.36 -9.60
N ASN A 136 -10.36 12.69 -8.71
CA ASN A 136 -10.90 13.32 -7.52
C ASN A 136 -9.90 13.18 -6.37
N ARG A 137 -9.37 14.34 -5.95
CA ARG A 137 -8.76 14.64 -4.64
C ARG A 137 -7.39 14.04 -4.31
N TRP A 138 -6.31 14.66 -4.79
CA TRP A 138 -4.98 14.50 -4.16
C TRP A 138 -4.28 15.84 -4.02
N ARG A 139 -4.53 16.53 -2.90
CA ARG A 139 -3.79 17.74 -2.51
C ARG A 139 -2.84 17.37 -1.40
N TYR A 140 -1.56 17.15 -1.73
CA TYR A 140 -0.48 16.89 -0.76
C TYR A 140 -0.12 18.11 0.10
N THR A 141 -1.09 18.97 0.39
CA THR A 141 -0.97 20.23 1.14
C THR A 141 -0.98 20.02 2.65
N ARG A 142 -1.17 18.78 3.13
CA ARG A 142 -1.22 18.44 4.56
C ARG A 142 0.16 17.99 5.09
N PRO A 143 0.43 18.18 6.38
CA PRO A 143 1.72 17.86 6.98
C PRO A 143 2.12 16.39 6.78
N ILE A 144 3.42 16.14 6.70
CA ILE A 144 3.97 14.79 6.78
C ILE A 144 3.94 14.33 8.24
N VAL A 145 3.50 13.09 8.42
CA VAL A 145 3.49 12.37 9.70
C VAL A 145 4.66 11.39 9.71
N THR A 146 5.30 11.27 10.86
CA THR A 146 6.33 10.25 11.08
C THR A 146 5.72 9.06 11.81
N ILE A 147 5.86 7.87 11.25
CA ILE A 147 5.47 6.59 11.83
C ILE A 147 6.74 5.88 12.30
N ASN A 148 6.92 5.74 13.61
CA ASN A 148 8.04 5.03 14.20
C ASN A 148 7.66 3.57 14.45
N VAL A 149 8.45 2.63 13.94
CA VAL A 149 8.11 1.20 13.97
C VAL A 149 9.19 0.36 14.64
N GLY A 150 8.77 -0.55 15.51
CA GLY A 150 9.63 -1.52 16.21
C GLY A 150 10.26 -1.01 17.50
N SER A 151 10.87 -1.94 18.24
CA SER A 151 11.54 -1.67 19.53
C SER A 151 12.81 -0.83 19.40
N VAL A 152 13.47 -0.89 18.25
CA VAL A 152 14.46 0.10 17.79
C VAL A 152 13.76 0.91 16.68
N PRO A 153 13.27 2.12 17.00
CA PRO A 153 12.37 2.85 16.12
C PRO A 153 12.97 3.08 14.72
N THR A 154 12.36 2.45 13.73
CA THR A 154 12.57 2.79 12.31
C THR A 154 11.48 3.77 11.91
N ALA A 155 11.89 5.00 11.60
CA ALA A 155 10.97 6.05 11.17
C ALA A 155 10.61 5.86 9.70
N ALA A 156 9.31 5.87 9.39
CA ALA A 156 8.75 5.95 8.05
C ALA A 156 7.90 7.22 7.96
N THR A 157 7.86 7.89 6.83
CA THR A 157 7.14 9.16 6.68
C THR A 157 6.09 9.06 5.58
N THR A 158 4.93 9.67 5.80
CA THR A 158 3.85 9.72 4.81
C THR A 158 2.95 10.94 5.08
N HIS A 159 2.12 11.33 4.12
CA HIS A 159 1.23 12.47 4.33
C HIS A 159 0.02 12.12 5.21
N GLU A 160 -0.34 13.03 6.11
CA GLU A 160 -1.48 12.90 7.02
C GLU A 160 -2.80 12.67 6.27
N ASP A 161 -3.00 13.33 5.13
CA ASP A 161 -4.20 13.21 4.33
C ASP A 161 -4.38 11.79 3.77
N ARG A 162 -3.31 11.16 3.31
CA ARG A 162 -3.33 9.77 2.82
C ARG A 162 -3.74 8.80 3.91
N LEU A 163 -3.11 8.91 5.08
CA LEU A 163 -3.45 8.10 6.24
C LEU A 163 -4.92 8.31 6.66
N CYS A 164 -5.32 9.57 6.86
CA CYS A 164 -6.66 9.92 7.31
C CYS A 164 -7.72 9.65 6.24
N GLN A 165 -7.40 9.63 4.95
CA GLN A 165 -8.40 9.33 3.91
C GLN A 165 -8.70 7.84 3.88
N SER A 166 -7.66 7.01 4.06
CA SER A 166 -7.75 5.55 3.93
C SER A 166 -8.23 4.87 5.21
N SER A 167 -7.88 5.41 6.38
CA SER A 167 -8.00 4.71 7.66
C SER A 167 -8.67 5.55 8.75
N ASP A 168 -9.72 4.99 9.37
CA ASP A 168 -10.41 5.60 10.51
C ASP A 168 -9.53 5.60 11.78
N TYR A 169 -8.63 4.63 11.91
CA TYR A 169 -7.63 4.62 12.97
C TYR A 169 -6.76 5.88 12.92
N PHE A 170 -6.21 6.21 11.74
CA PHE A 170 -5.34 7.38 11.61
C PHE A 170 -6.11 8.70 11.71
N LYS A 171 -7.38 8.76 11.27
CA LYS A 171 -8.25 9.92 11.55
C LYS A 171 -8.36 10.19 13.06
N ALA A 172 -8.54 9.13 13.85
CA ALA A 172 -8.64 9.25 15.30
C ALA A 172 -7.29 9.59 15.93
N ALA A 173 -6.24 8.84 15.60
CA ALA A 173 -4.90 8.98 16.19
C ALA A 173 -4.27 10.35 15.89
N LEU A 174 -4.53 10.92 14.72
CA LEU A 174 -3.96 12.22 14.30
C LEU A 174 -4.86 13.42 14.62
N SER A 175 -5.97 13.19 15.35
CA SER A 175 -6.75 14.28 15.93
C SER A 175 -5.90 15.09 16.91
N LYS A 176 -6.13 16.41 16.97
CA LYS A 176 -5.39 17.34 17.83
C LYS A 176 -5.56 17.06 19.32
N ASP A 177 -6.56 16.27 19.68
CA ASP A 177 -6.84 15.85 21.04
C ASP A 177 -5.80 14.85 21.58
N TRP A 178 -5.01 14.22 20.71
CA TRP A 178 -4.00 13.22 21.05
C TRP A 178 -2.57 13.75 20.87
N VAL A 179 -1.63 13.20 21.64
CA VAL A 179 -0.21 13.58 21.60
C VAL A 179 0.38 13.28 20.22
N GLU A 180 -0.06 12.18 19.61
CA GLU A 180 0.30 11.74 18.27
C GLU A 180 -0.11 12.78 17.23
N GLY A 181 -1.34 13.29 17.33
CA GLY A 181 -1.81 14.39 16.49
C GLY A 181 -1.05 15.69 16.75
N GLN A 182 -0.71 16.02 18.00
CA GLN A 182 0.04 17.24 18.33
C GLN A 182 1.48 17.19 17.80
N LYS A 183 2.14 16.03 17.88
CA LYS A 183 3.51 15.83 17.42
C LYS A 183 3.62 15.44 15.95
N ARG A 184 2.51 15.02 15.34
CA ARG A 184 2.49 14.36 14.01
C ARG A 184 3.42 13.13 13.98
N GLU A 185 3.40 12.38 15.08
CA GLU A 185 4.20 11.17 15.27
C GLU A 185 3.29 10.03 15.75
N VAL A 186 3.31 8.90 15.05
CA VAL A 186 2.60 7.67 15.45
C VAL A 186 3.65 6.61 15.76
N ASN A 187 3.51 5.90 16.88
CA ASN A 187 4.46 4.88 17.30
C ASN A 187 3.81 3.49 17.27
N PHE A 188 4.45 2.55 16.59
CA PHE A 188 4.09 1.14 16.55
C PHE A 188 5.23 0.29 17.11
N GLU A 189 5.21 0.01 18.41
CA GLU A 189 6.31 -0.70 19.08
C GLU A 189 6.40 -2.18 18.69
N ASP A 190 5.25 -2.80 18.41
CA ASP A 190 5.08 -4.24 18.22
C ASP A 190 4.78 -4.65 16.77
N LYS A 191 4.75 -3.69 15.84
CA LYS A 191 4.44 -3.96 14.43
C LYS A 191 5.70 -4.20 13.61
N ASP A 192 5.55 -5.03 12.59
CA ASP A 192 6.60 -5.29 11.63
C ASP A 192 6.83 -4.09 10.70
N VAL A 193 8.10 -3.75 10.48
CA VAL A 193 8.51 -2.62 9.63
C VAL A 193 8.07 -2.87 8.19
N GLY A 194 8.23 -4.10 7.68
CA GLY A 194 7.85 -4.44 6.30
C GLY A 194 6.37 -4.14 6.03
N SER A 195 5.50 -4.54 6.96
CA SER A 195 4.06 -4.35 6.85
C SER A 195 3.65 -2.87 6.79
N VAL A 196 4.29 -2.02 7.61
CA VAL A 196 4.03 -0.57 7.60
C VAL A 196 4.53 0.07 6.30
N ILE A 197 5.70 -0.34 5.80
CA ILE A 197 6.23 0.20 4.54
C ILE A 197 5.34 -0.20 3.36
N SER A 198 4.93 -1.46 3.26
CA SER A 198 4.02 -1.90 2.20
C SER A 198 2.66 -1.20 2.26
N TYR A 199 2.15 -0.89 3.46
CA TYR A 199 0.95 -0.07 3.61
C TYR A 199 1.17 1.37 3.13
N ILE A 200 2.31 1.99 3.45
CA ILE A 200 2.65 3.33 2.94
C ILE A 200 2.72 3.30 1.41
N ASP A 201 3.39 2.30 0.82
CA ASP A 201 3.45 2.17 -0.64
C ASP A 201 2.04 2.02 -1.25
N TRP A 202 1.16 1.24 -0.62
CA TRP A 202 -0.25 1.12 -1.01
C TRP A 202 -0.99 2.47 -1.00
N LEU A 203 -0.81 3.31 0.03
CA LEU A 203 -1.47 4.62 0.13
C LEU A 203 -1.16 5.57 -1.04
N TYR A 204 -0.02 5.38 -1.71
CA TYR A 204 0.37 6.18 -2.86
C TYR A 204 0.05 5.51 -4.20
N ALA A 205 0.22 4.18 -4.29
CA ALA A 205 0.12 3.47 -5.56
C ALA A 205 -1.25 2.81 -5.81
N ASP A 206 -2.08 2.67 -4.77
CA ASP A 206 -3.31 1.85 -4.76
C ASP A 206 -3.08 0.43 -5.32
N ARG A 207 -1.84 -0.06 -5.12
CA ARG A 207 -1.34 -1.35 -5.59
C ARG A 207 -0.38 -1.93 -4.56
N LEU A 208 -0.49 -3.23 -4.35
CA LEU A 208 0.45 -3.97 -3.51
C LEU A 208 1.72 -4.31 -4.30
N PRO A 209 2.87 -4.55 -3.65
CA PRO A 209 4.09 -4.94 -4.33
C PRO A 209 3.88 -6.21 -5.18
N GLU A 210 4.19 -6.13 -6.47
CA GLU A 210 4.07 -7.29 -7.39
C GLU A 210 5.10 -8.39 -7.06
N ASP A 211 6.28 -7.99 -6.58
CA ASP A 211 7.34 -8.90 -6.14
C ASP A 211 7.30 -9.07 -4.62
N ILE A 212 6.41 -9.94 -4.14
CA ILE A 212 6.49 -10.43 -2.75
C ILE A 212 7.59 -11.50 -2.69
N PRO A 213 8.68 -11.27 -1.93
CA PRO A 213 9.73 -12.27 -1.79
C PRO A 213 9.17 -13.61 -1.30
N GLY A 214 9.69 -14.71 -1.82
CA GLY A 214 9.26 -16.06 -1.39
C GLY A 214 8.14 -16.68 -2.22
N LEU A 215 7.75 -16.10 -3.36
CA LEU A 215 6.80 -16.70 -4.30
C LEU A 215 7.15 -18.16 -4.66
N ILE A 216 8.44 -18.47 -4.73
CA ILE A 216 8.99 -19.78 -5.13
C ILE A 216 8.89 -20.82 -3.99
N ASN A 217 8.75 -20.41 -2.73
CA ASN A 217 8.77 -21.30 -1.57
C ASN A 217 7.57 -21.15 -0.61
N GLY A 218 6.56 -20.35 -0.95
CA GLY A 218 5.34 -20.22 -0.16
C GLY A 218 5.47 -19.38 1.11
N LEU A 219 6.65 -18.79 1.37
CA LEU A 219 6.84 -17.95 2.55
C LEU A 219 5.96 -16.69 2.51
N PHE A 220 5.66 -16.19 1.30
CA PHE A 220 4.81 -15.04 1.02
C PHE A 220 3.44 -15.06 1.74
N TRP A 221 2.94 -16.24 2.13
CA TRP A 221 1.69 -16.34 2.90
C TRP A 221 1.78 -15.68 4.28
N VAL A 222 2.95 -15.72 4.93
CA VAL A 222 3.15 -15.09 6.24
C VAL A 222 3.17 -13.57 6.09
N GLU A 223 3.89 -13.04 5.09
CA GLU A 223 3.86 -11.60 4.79
C GLU A 223 2.45 -11.12 4.45
N LEU A 224 1.73 -11.83 3.57
CA LEU A 224 0.33 -11.50 3.24
C LEU A 224 -0.59 -11.51 4.47
N ALA A 225 -0.41 -12.47 5.37
CA ALA A 225 -1.16 -12.52 6.61
C ALA A 225 -0.86 -11.29 7.49
N HIS A 226 0.40 -10.91 7.66
CA HIS A 226 0.78 -9.72 8.42
C HIS A 226 0.23 -8.42 7.80
N LEU A 227 0.24 -8.29 6.47
CA LEU A 227 -0.37 -7.15 5.79
C LEU A 227 -1.87 -7.06 6.07
N TYR A 228 -2.60 -8.18 5.97
CA TYR A 228 -4.03 -8.19 6.27
C TYR A 228 -4.32 -7.81 7.73
N ILE A 229 -3.58 -8.40 8.67
CA ILE A 229 -3.71 -8.10 10.11
C ILE A 229 -3.41 -6.62 10.39
N PHE A 230 -2.37 -6.06 9.75
CA PHE A 230 -2.06 -4.64 9.85
C PHE A 230 -3.22 -3.79 9.31
N GLY A 231 -3.81 -4.18 8.17
CA GLY A 231 -5.01 -3.56 7.61
C GLY A 231 -6.20 -3.56 8.56
N GLU A 232 -6.50 -4.70 9.20
CA GLU A 232 -7.57 -4.78 10.22
C GLU A 232 -7.26 -3.87 11.40
N TYR A 233 -6.00 -3.84 11.85
CA TYR A 233 -5.55 -3.00 12.97
C TYR A 233 -5.72 -1.51 12.68
N VAL A 234 -5.29 -1.04 11.50
CA VAL A 234 -5.48 0.36 11.07
C VAL A 234 -6.89 0.62 10.52
N GLN A 235 -7.79 -0.37 10.55
CA GLN A 235 -9.18 -0.24 10.12
C GLN A 235 -9.30 0.23 8.65
N ASP A 236 -8.45 -0.28 7.77
CA ASP A 236 -8.48 0.00 6.34
C ASP A 236 -9.03 -1.21 5.57
N ALA A 237 -10.34 -1.18 5.33
CA ALA A 237 -11.03 -2.27 4.63
C ALA A 237 -10.62 -2.39 3.16
N HIS A 238 -10.23 -1.28 2.50
CA HIS A 238 -9.80 -1.31 1.11
C HIS A 238 -8.46 -2.04 0.98
N PHE A 239 -7.51 -1.72 1.85
CA PHE A 239 -6.25 -2.43 1.94
C PHE A 239 -6.45 -3.92 2.28
N CYS A 240 -7.29 -4.24 3.27
CA CYS A 240 -7.61 -5.64 3.60
C CYS A 240 -8.16 -6.42 2.40
N ASN A 241 -9.08 -5.81 1.64
CA ASN A 241 -9.66 -6.44 0.46
C ASN A 241 -8.64 -6.62 -0.66
N ALA A 242 -7.73 -5.66 -0.85
CA ALA A 242 -6.63 -5.77 -1.80
C ALA A 242 -5.69 -6.94 -1.45
N VAL A 243 -5.30 -7.06 -0.18
CA VAL A 243 -4.45 -8.16 0.31
C VAL A 243 -5.16 -9.50 0.13
N LEU A 244 -6.45 -9.60 0.48
CA LEU A 244 -7.22 -10.82 0.29
C LEU A 244 -7.36 -11.21 -1.19
N SER A 245 -7.52 -10.22 -2.07
CA SER A 245 -7.60 -10.44 -3.52
C SER A 245 -6.27 -10.98 -4.06
N MET A 246 -5.15 -10.42 -3.61
CA MET A 246 -3.81 -10.91 -3.93
C MET A 246 -3.60 -12.35 -3.42
N MET A 247 -4.09 -12.69 -2.22
CA MET A 247 -4.04 -14.06 -1.72
C MET A 247 -4.83 -15.03 -2.62
N ILE A 248 -6.02 -14.64 -3.08
CA ILE A 248 -6.83 -15.45 -4.02
C ILE A 248 -6.05 -15.68 -5.31
N ASP A 249 -5.51 -14.62 -5.91
CA ASP A 249 -4.71 -14.70 -7.14
C ASP A 249 -3.49 -15.63 -6.98
N CYS A 250 -2.81 -15.58 -5.82
CA CYS A 250 -1.70 -16.48 -5.53
C CYS A 250 -2.12 -17.95 -5.48
N ILE A 251 -3.29 -18.27 -4.89
CA ILE A 251 -3.81 -19.65 -4.87
C ILE A 251 -4.13 -20.11 -6.29
N ASP A 252 -4.81 -19.28 -7.06
CA ASP A 252 -5.21 -19.61 -8.43
C ASP A 252 -4.02 -19.88 -9.33
N ARG A 253 -2.95 -19.08 -9.20
CA ARG A 253 -1.72 -19.20 -9.99
C ARG A 253 -0.82 -20.36 -9.56
N THR A 254 -0.61 -20.55 -8.25
CA THR A 254 0.44 -21.46 -7.73
C THR A 254 -0.09 -22.79 -7.23
N ARG A 255 -1.35 -22.82 -6.78
CA ARG A 255 -1.94 -23.95 -6.03
C ARG A 255 -1.13 -24.36 -4.79
N PHE A 256 -0.26 -23.49 -4.28
CA PHE A 256 0.49 -23.77 -3.07
C PHE A 256 -0.43 -23.69 -1.83
N PRO A 257 -0.26 -24.62 -0.86
CA PRO A 257 -0.99 -24.54 0.39
C PRO A 257 -0.61 -23.28 1.17
N ILE A 258 -1.60 -22.67 1.82
CA ILE A 258 -1.36 -21.65 2.85
C ILE A 258 -0.72 -22.37 4.05
N ALA A 259 0.60 -22.28 4.21
CA ALA A 259 1.35 -23.06 5.19
C ALA A 259 0.78 -22.98 6.63
N ALA A 260 1.05 -23.99 7.47
CA ALA A 260 0.56 -24.01 8.85
C ALA A 260 1.04 -22.80 9.67
N GLU A 261 2.25 -22.32 9.41
CA GLU A 261 2.78 -21.09 10.01
C GLU A 261 1.92 -19.87 9.69
N ALA A 262 1.61 -19.63 8.41
CA ALA A 262 0.71 -18.55 8.01
C ALA A 262 -0.69 -18.74 8.60
N THR A 263 -1.19 -19.98 8.64
CA THR A 263 -2.49 -20.28 9.27
C THR A 263 -2.49 -19.92 10.75
N LYS A 264 -1.39 -20.17 11.47
CA LYS A 264 -1.23 -19.77 12.87
C LYS A 264 -1.23 -18.25 13.01
N VAL A 265 -0.42 -17.55 12.22
CA VAL A 265 -0.39 -16.08 12.20
C VAL A 265 -1.78 -15.49 11.98
N ILE A 266 -2.52 -16.02 11.00
CA ILE A 266 -3.89 -15.56 10.68
C ILE A 266 -4.82 -15.74 11.89
N TYR A 267 -4.84 -16.92 12.50
CA TYR A 267 -5.80 -17.22 13.56
C TYR A 267 -5.44 -16.58 14.90
N ASP A 268 -4.16 -16.30 15.15
CA ASP A 268 -3.68 -15.59 16.34
C ASP A 268 -3.85 -14.07 16.18
N GLY A 269 -3.70 -13.54 14.96
CA GLY A 269 -3.72 -12.11 14.69
C GLY A 269 -5.06 -11.51 14.26
N THR A 270 -6.09 -12.32 13.99
CA THR A 270 -7.41 -11.83 13.55
C THR A 270 -8.53 -12.22 14.52
N VAL A 271 -9.60 -11.42 14.54
CA VAL A 271 -10.79 -11.72 15.37
C VAL A 271 -11.55 -12.94 14.85
N ALA A 272 -12.22 -13.65 15.75
CA ALA A 272 -12.99 -14.84 15.38
C ALA A 272 -14.06 -14.49 14.33
N GLY A 273 -14.05 -15.21 13.21
CA GLY A 273 -14.99 -14.95 12.11
C GLY A 273 -14.52 -13.89 11.12
N SER A 274 -13.29 -13.37 11.26
CA SER A 274 -12.65 -12.51 10.25
C SER A 274 -12.79 -13.11 8.84
N PRO A 275 -13.02 -12.29 7.79
CA PRO A 275 -13.10 -12.76 6.42
C PRO A 275 -11.88 -13.60 6.00
N LEU A 276 -10.68 -13.26 6.50
CA LEU A 276 -9.47 -14.03 6.20
C LEU A 276 -9.52 -15.45 6.77
N GLN A 277 -9.97 -15.63 8.02
CA GLN A 277 -10.15 -16.96 8.61
C GLN A 277 -11.14 -17.81 7.81
N ARG A 278 -12.23 -17.20 7.34
CA ARG A 278 -13.24 -17.85 6.51
C ARG A 278 -12.68 -18.27 5.15
N PHE A 279 -11.89 -17.40 4.53
CA PHE A 279 -11.22 -17.69 3.26
C PHE A 279 -10.25 -18.86 3.39
N VAL A 280 -9.33 -18.84 4.36
CA VAL A 280 -8.37 -19.93 4.54
C VAL A 280 -9.06 -21.26 4.82
N ALA A 281 -10.10 -21.25 5.66
CA ALA A 281 -10.89 -22.46 5.92
C ALA A 281 -11.64 -22.97 4.66
N TYR A 282 -12.11 -22.05 3.81
CA TYR A 282 -12.77 -22.40 2.55
C TYR A 282 -11.79 -23.06 1.58
N VAL A 283 -10.63 -22.44 1.36
CA VAL A 283 -9.54 -22.99 0.53
C VAL A 283 -9.20 -24.41 0.98
N TYR A 284 -8.98 -24.61 2.28
CA TYR A 284 -8.64 -25.93 2.79
C TYR A 284 -9.78 -26.95 2.65
N ALA A 285 -11.03 -26.54 2.77
CA ALA A 285 -12.15 -27.47 2.61
C ALA A 285 -12.40 -27.88 1.15
N HIS A 286 -12.02 -27.04 0.19
CA HIS A 286 -12.32 -27.23 -1.23
C HIS A 286 -11.13 -27.69 -2.07
N ASP A 287 -9.93 -27.20 -1.77
CA ASP A 287 -8.73 -27.42 -2.58
C ASP A 287 -7.68 -28.29 -1.89
N ALA A 288 -7.73 -28.45 -0.56
CA ALA A 288 -6.71 -29.22 0.13
C ALA A 288 -6.79 -30.70 -0.21
N ALA A 289 -5.66 -31.22 -0.66
CA ALA A 289 -5.45 -32.65 -0.79
C ALA A 289 -4.92 -33.23 0.54
N LYS A 290 -5.05 -34.54 0.73
CA LYS A 290 -4.71 -35.23 2.00
C LYS A 290 -3.30 -34.85 2.49
N GLN A 291 -2.35 -34.68 1.59
CA GLN A 291 -0.96 -34.32 1.91
C GLN A 291 -0.79 -32.94 2.55
N TRP A 292 -1.73 -32.01 2.39
CA TRP A 292 -1.68 -30.70 3.07
C TRP A 292 -1.87 -30.82 4.59
N PHE A 293 -2.48 -31.93 5.02
CA PHE A 293 -2.66 -32.28 6.43
C PHE A 293 -1.68 -33.36 6.90
N MET A 294 -0.81 -33.88 6.02
CA MET A 294 0.17 -34.89 6.40
C MET A 294 1.45 -34.22 6.89
N GLY A 295 1.86 -34.54 8.11
CA GLY A 295 3.10 -34.06 8.73
C GLY A 295 2.93 -33.85 10.22
N GLU A 296 4.00 -33.45 10.89
CA GLU A 296 4.00 -33.08 12.31
C GLU A 296 3.60 -31.61 12.54
N GLN A 297 3.04 -30.94 11.53
CA GLN A 297 2.66 -29.54 11.65
C GLN A 297 1.44 -29.36 12.54
N GLU A 298 1.57 -28.48 13.54
CA GLU A 298 0.49 -28.12 14.42
C GLU A 298 -0.35 -26.99 13.82
N TYR A 299 -1.61 -27.30 13.54
CA TYR A 299 -2.60 -26.33 13.09
C TYR A 299 -3.43 -25.80 14.28
N PRO A 300 -3.83 -24.51 14.28
CA PRO A 300 -4.72 -23.98 15.31
C PRO A 300 -6.04 -24.75 15.41
N ASN A 301 -6.48 -25.10 16.62
CA ASN A 301 -7.75 -25.83 16.83
C ASN A 301 -8.96 -25.11 16.18
N LYS A 302 -9.01 -23.77 16.29
CA LYS A 302 -10.07 -22.96 15.67
C LYS A 302 -10.07 -23.10 14.14
N PHE A 303 -8.90 -23.19 13.52
CA PHE A 303 -8.77 -23.42 12.09
C PHE A 303 -9.32 -24.79 11.69
N LEU A 304 -8.89 -25.86 12.37
CA LEU A 304 -9.38 -27.21 12.09
C LEU A 304 -10.90 -27.32 12.26
N MET A 305 -11.47 -26.66 13.27
CA MET A 305 -12.92 -26.58 13.48
C MET A 305 -13.62 -25.85 12.32
N ASN A 306 -13.07 -24.73 11.86
CA ASN A 306 -13.63 -24.00 10.72
C ASN A 306 -13.58 -24.83 9.43
N VAL A 307 -12.47 -25.54 9.17
CA VAL A 307 -12.35 -26.45 8.01
C VAL A 307 -13.38 -27.58 8.11
N ALA A 308 -13.49 -28.24 9.28
CA ALA A 308 -14.46 -29.31 9.49
C ALA A 308 -15.91 -28.82 9.28
N ALA A 309 -16.24 -27.63 9.78
CA ALA A 309 -17.55 -27.01 9.56
C ALA A 309 -17.82 -26.73 8.07
N GLN A 310 -16.82 -26.27 7.31
CA GLN A 310 -16.95 -26.06 5.87
C GLN A 310 -17.09 -27.38 5.09
N LEU A 311 -16.28 -28.39 5.41
CA LEU A 311 -16.40 -29.74 4.83
C LEU A 311 -17.80 -30.34 5.07
N ALA A 312 -18.34 -30.17 6.27
CA ALA A 312 -19.68 -30.65 6.63
C ALA A 312 -20.79 -29.95 5.82
N LYS A 313 -20.63 -28.66 5.48
CA LYS A 313 -21.56 -27.92 4.61
C LYS A 313 -21.46 -28.37 3.15
N SER A 314 -20.25 -28.64 2.67
CA SER A 314 -20.00 -28.99 1.25
C SER A 314 -20.27 -30.46 0.93
N ARG A 315 -20.26 -31.35 1.93
CA ARG A 315 -20.51 -32.79 1.73
C ARG A 315 -21.98 -33.06 1.38
N LYS A 316 -22.22 -33.72 0.24
CA LYS A 316 -23.53 -34.28 -0.10
C LYS A 316 -23.94 -35.33 0.94
N LYS A 317 -25.09 -35.14 1.60
CA LYS A 317 -25.69 -36.16 2.46
C LYS A 317 -26.25 -37.27 1.58
N ASP A 318 -25.76 -38.50 1.76
CA ASP A 318 -26.38 -39.69 1.18
C ASP A 318 -27.74 -39.92 1.89
N PRO A 319 -28.89 -39.80 1.21
CA PRO A 319 -30.20 -39.86 1.85
C PRO A 319 -30.59 -41.26 2.36
N GLY A 320 -29.81 -42.30 2.09
CA GLY A 320 -30.20 -43.67 2.37
C GLY A 320 -29.04 -44.55 2.77
N THR A 321 -29.22 -45.29 3.86
CA THR A 321 -28.28 -46.22 4.52
C THR A 321 -27.18 -45.56 5.35
N SER A 322 -27.20 -45.88 6.64
CA SER A 322 -26.10 -45.70 7.58
C SER A 322 -24.79 -46.26 7.01
N SER A 323 -23.96 -45.41 6.38
CA SER A 323 -22.72 -45.84 5.70
C SER A 323 -21.79 -46.60 6.65
N TYR A 324 -21.87 -46.31 7.95
CA TYR A 324 -21.13 -47.02 8.99
C TYR A 324 -21.48 -48.51 9.10
N ARG A 325 -22.73 -48.94 8.85
CA ARG A 325 -23.06 -50.38 8.87
C ARG A 325 -22.44 -51.13 7.70
N ARG A 326 -22.32 -50.49 6.55
CA ARG A 326 -21.68 -51.08 5.36
C ARG A 326 -20.17 -51.27 5.55
N GLU A 327 -19.55 -50.43 6.37
CA GLU A 327 -18.10 -50.43 6.58
C GLU A 327 -17.67 -51.00 7.94
N GLN A 328 -18.61 -51.45 8.78
CA GLN A 328 -18.35 -51.86 10.17
C GLN A 328 -17.21 -52.89 10.31
N LEU A 329 -17.09 -53.81 9.35
CA LEU A 329 -16.06 -54.86 9.35
C LEU A 329 -14.64 -54.30 9.21
N LYS A 330 -14.46 -53.09 8.69
CA LYS A 330 -13.13 -52.43 8.59
C LYS A 330 -12.62 -51.93 9.95
N TRP A 331 -13.50 -51.79 10.94
CA TRP A 331 -13.18 -51.21 12.25
C TRP A 331 -13.36 -52.18 13.41
N MET A 332 -14.03 -53.32 13.17
CA MET A 332 -14.12 -54.38 14.15
C MET A 332 -12.78 -55.09 14.26
N LYS A 333 -12.39 -55.41 15.49
CA LYS A 333 -11.19 -56.21 15.75
C LYS A 333 -11.42 -57.62 15.21
N GLU A 334 -10.42 -58.18 14.54
CA GLU A 334 -10.43 -59.61 14.19
C GLU A 334 -10.50 -60.44 15.48
N VAL A 335 -11.39 -61.43 15.49
CA VAL A 335 -11.65 -62.32 16.63
C VAL A 335 -11.05 -63.69 16.38
#